data_AF-A0A966HY56-F1
#
_entry.id   AF-A0A966HY56-F1
#
_cell.length_a   1.000
_cell.length_b   1.000
_cell.length_c   1.000
_cell.angle_alpha   90.00
_cell.angle_beta   90.00
_cell.angle_gamma   90.00
#
_symmetry.space_group_name_H-M   'P 1'
#
loop_
_entity.id
_entity.type
_entity.pdbx_description
1 polymer ?
#
loop_
_entity_poly.entity_id
_entity_poly.type
_entity_poly.pdbx_seq_one_letter_code
_entity_poly.pdbx_strand_id
1 'polypeptide(L)' 'MSEKKLQNICQKSLEDNKAENILSLDIEGISSFADVIMIATANSNRHAKSLADKLVESI' A
#
# COMPACT_ATOMS: atom_id res chain seq x y z
N MET A 1 -18.00 -3.48 -10.26
CA MET A 1 -17.38 -3.85 -8.96
C MET A 1 -16.27 -4.88 -9.22
N SER A 2 -15.06 -4.48 -9.63
CA SER A 2 -13.96 -5.47 -9.71
C SER A 2 -12.52 -4.92 -9.70
N GLU A 3 -12.29 -3.60 -9.82
CA GLU A 3 -10.93 -3.07 -9.99
C GLU A 3 -10.15 -2.87 -8.67
N LYS A 4 -10.81 -2.78 -7.51
CA LYS A 4 -10.12 -2.52 -6.22
C LYS A 4 -9.45 -3.73 -5.57
N LYS A 5 -9.27 -4.85 -6.28
CA LYS A 5 -8.77 -6.09 -5.65
C LYS A 5 -7.34 -5.93 -5.15
N LEU A 6 -6.45 -5.37 -5.97
CA LEU A 6 -5.05 -5.17 -5.61
C LEU A 6 -4.89 -4.11 -4.50
N GLN A 7 -5.59 -2.98 -4.64
CA GLN A 7 -5.60 -1.92 -3.62
C GLN A 7 -6.04 -2.46 -2.27
N ASN A 8 -7.10 -3.27 -2.21
CA ASN A 8 -7.59 -3.86 -0.98
C ASN A 8 -6.60 -4.85 -0.35
N ILE A 9 -5.94 -5.68 -1.17
CA ILE A 9 -4.89 -6.60 -0.69
C ILE A 9 -3.74 -5.80 -0.07
N CYS A 10 -3.26 -4.79 -0.80
CA CYS A 10 -2.15 -3.97 -0.33
C CYS A 10 -2.52 -3.20 0.94
N GLN A 11 -3.70 -2.57 0.98
CA GLN A 11 -4.16 -1.85 2.16
C GLN A 11 -4.29 -2.79 3.37
N LYS A 12 -4.89 -3.97 3.19
CA LYS A 12 -5.04 -4.95 4.26
C LYS A 12 -3.68 -5.45 4.76
N SER A 13 -2.74 -5.72 3.87
CA SER A 13 -1.39 -6.15 4.25
C SER A 13 -0.65 -5.06 5.06
N LEU A 14 -0.80 -3.79 4.70
CA LEU A 14 -0.25 -2.67 5.48
C LEU A 14 -0.91 -2.57 6.88
N GLU A 15 -2.24 -2.72 6.97
CA GLU A 15 -3.00 -2.69 8.22
C GLU A 15 -2.63 -3.87 9.15
N ASP A 16 -2.60 -5.09 8.63
CA ASP A 16 -2.25 -6.31 9.36
C ASP A 16 -0.82 -6.23 9.95
N ASN A 17 0.05 -5.47 9.28
CA ASN A 17 1.42 -5.22 9.72
C ASN A 17 1.62 -3.93 10.50
N LYS A 18 0.54 -3.25 10.92
CA LYS A 18 0.56 -2.06 11.76
C LYS A 18 1.30 -0.87 11.14
N ALA A 19 1.17 -0.68 9.83
CA ALA A 19 1.53 0.60 9.22
C ALA A 19 0.61 1.72 9.72
N GLU A 20 1.16 2.92 9.85
CA GLU A 20 0.44 4.11 10.34
C GLU A 20 0.18 5.09 9.19
N ASN A 21 -0.83 5.95 9.34
CA ASN A 21 -1.13 7.03 8.38
C ASN A 21 -1.23 6.55 6.92
N ILE A 22 -1.90 5.42 6.70
CA ILE A 22 -2.11 4.86 5.35
C ILE A 22 -3.05 5.77 4.57
N LEU A 23 -2.54 6.40 3.52
CA LEU A 23 -3.26 7.26 2.59
C LEU A 23 -3.24 6.64 1.20
N SER A 24 -4.37 6.66 0.51
CA SER A 24 -4.49 6.24 -0.87
C SER A 24 -4.86 7.44 -1.74
N LEU A 25 -4.05 7.72 -2.73
CA LEU A 25 -4.24 8.79 -3.70
C LEU A 25 -4.55 8.18 -5.06
N ASP A 26 -5.73 8.47 -5.57
CA ASP A 26 -6.10 8.17 -6.96
C ASP A 26 -5.43 9.22 -7.86
N ILE A 27 -4.59 8.75 -8.78
CA ILE A 27 -3.88 9.60 -9.73
C ILE A 27 -4.24 9.25 -11.18
N GLU A 28 -5.28 8.45 -11.38
CA GLU A 28 -5.81 8.15 -12.71
C GLU A 28 -6.21 9.47 -13.40
N GLY A 29 -5.71 9.67 -14.62
CA GLY A 29 -5.93 10.92 -15.37
C GLY A 29 -4.99 12.08 -15.00
N ILE A 30 -4.20 11.98 -13.92
CA ILE A 30 -3.09 12.91 -13.63
C ILE A 30 -1.79 12.39 -14.24
N SER A 31 -1.56 11.08 -14.15
CA SER A 31 -0.37 10.44 -14.72
C SER A 31 -0.66 9.03 -15.23
N SER A 32 0.15 8.55 -16.16
CA SER A 32 0.05 7.21 -16.75
C SER A 32 0.98 6.18 -16.11
N PHE A 33 1.75 6.54 -15.08
CA PHE A 33 2.71 5.60 -14.47
C PHE A 33 2.05 4.61 -13.50
N ALA A 34 0.94 5.00 -12.87
CA ALA A 34 0.17 4.18 -11.95
C ALA A 34 -1.24 4.74 -11.81
N ASP A 35 -2.18 3.90 -11.38
CA ASP A 35 -3.57 4.29 -11.12
C ASP A 35 -3.72 4.88 -9.72
N VAL A 36 -3.03 4.29 -8.73
CA VAL A 36 -3.12 4.66 -7.32
C VAL A 36 -1.74 4.68 -6.68
N ILE A 37 -1.46 5.72 -5.90
CA ILE A 37 -0.30 5.79 -5.00
C ILE A 37 -0.79 5.57 -3.57
N MET A 38 -0.13 4.68 -2.82
CA MET A 38 -0.36 4.56 -1.39
C MET A 38 0.87 5.02 -0.60
N ILE A 39 0.62 5.82 0.44
CA ILE A 39 1.63 6.36 1.35
C ILE A 39 1.33 5.82 2.73
N ALA A 40 2.33 5.26 3.39
CA ALA A 40 2.19 4.75 4.76
C ALA A 40 3.46 5.02 5.56
N THR A 41 3.31 5.13 6.88
CA THR A 41 4.38 5.41 7.82
C THR A 41 4.74 4.16 8.60
N ALA A 42 6.04 3.88 8.70
CA ALA A 42 6.59 2.85 9.55
C ALA A 42 7.34 3.47 10.72
N ASN A 43 7.24 2.85 11.90
CA ASN A 43 7.93 3.32 13.12
C ASN A 43 9.47 3.25 13.09
N SER A 44 10.07 2.52 12.14
CA SER A 44 11.52 2.32 12.04
C SER A 44 11.91 1.75 10.67
N ASN A 45 13.19 1.85 10.30
CA ASN A 45 13.70 1.27 9.05
C ASN A 45 13.51 -0.25 8.97
N ARG A 46 13.68 -0.96 10.09
CA ARG A 46 13.44 -2.42 10.15
C ARG A 46 11.97 -2.74 9.87
N HIS A 47 11.07 -1.95 10.46
CA HIS A 47 9.64 -2.11 10.25
C HIS A 47 9.26 -1.80 8.80
N ALA A 48 9.77 -0.70 8.22
CA ALA A 48 9.56 -0.36 6.82
C ALA A 48 9.99 -1.49 5.88
N LYS A 49 11.16 -2.10 6.13
CA LYS A 49 11.64 -3.24 5.35
C LYS A 49 10.71 -4.46 5.49
N SER A 50 10.32 -4.81 6.71
CA SER A 50 9.39 -5.93 6.94
C SER A 50 8.02 -5.69 6.31
N LEU A 51 7.54 -4.45 6.28
CA LEU A 51 6.29 -4.06 5.62
C LEU A 51 6.39 -4.30 4.11
N ALA A 52 7.48 -3.84 3.48
CA ALA A 52 7.70 -4.04 2.05
C ALA A 52 7.80 -5.53 1.69
N ASP A 53 8.57 -6.31 2.45
CA ASP A 53 8.74 -7.74 2.20
C ASP A 53 7.40 -8.49 2.30
N LYS A 54 6.65 -8.27 3.38
CA LYS A 54 5.33 -8.91 3.57
C LYS A 54 4.27 -8.45 2.58
N LEU A 55 4.34 -7.20 2.13
CA LEU A 55 3.44 -6.68 1.11
C LEU A 55 3.61 -7.46 -0.20
N VAL A 56 4.86 -7.70 -0.61
CA VAL A 56 5.17 -8.51 -1.80
C VAL A 56 4.71 -9.96 -1.63
N GLU A 57 4.85 -10.54 -0.44
CA GLU A 57 4.37 -11.90 -0.14
C GLU A 57 2.83 -12.02 -0.13
N SER A 58 2.11 -10.91 0.05
CA SER A 58 0.64 -10.90 0.17
C SER A 58 -0.10 -10.83 -1.16
N ILE A 59 0.63 -10.62 -2.27
CA ILE A 59 0.10 -10.45 -3.64
C ILE A 59 0.26 -11.76 -4.42
#